data_AF-A0A5P9HIZ7-F1
#
_entry.id   AF-A0A5P9HIZ7-F1
#
_cell.length_a   1.000
_cell.length_b   1.000
_cell.length_c   1.000
_cell.angle_alpha   90.00
_cell.angle_beta   90.00
_cell.angle_gamma   90.00
#
_symmetry.space_group_name_H-M   'P 1'
#
loop_
_entity.id
_entity.type
_entity.pdbx_description
1 polymer ?
#
loop_
_entity_poly.entity_id
_entity_poly.type
_entity_poly.pdbx_seq_one_letter_code
_entity_poly.pdbx_strand_id
1 'polypeptide(L)'
;MLEEIADAHGLKRYPEAVAEGLIEPGIQPLTDALYESGANPLASCEGHTRSIGHSGVSWLLQFFGMPASTTMSTSPYAMFSASESYARCLQQKCDDHIRIQAFIYNWWVRAHFVPGEYELVWMIQLNDSRSGTRSFDLVKARQDIRQLALVARQAAVACGFTTNHPRREL
;
A
#
# COMPACT_ATOMS: atom_id res chain seq x y z
N MET A 1 -14.19 12.85 19.48
CA MET A 1 -12.74 13.19 19.53
C MET A 1 -11.99 12.80 18.26
N LEU A 2 -11.94 11.53 17.80
CA LEU A 2 -11.36 11.21 16.47
C LEU A 2 -12.25 11.69 15.30
N GLU A 3 -13.57 11.76 15.50
CA GLU A 3 -14.52 12.28 14.51
C GLU A 3 -14.37 13.79 14.26
N GLU A 4 -14.19 14.58 15.31
CA GLU A 4 -13.97 16.05 15.19
C GLU A 4 -12.64 16.41 14.51
N ILE A 5 -11.62 15.56 14.60
CA ILE A 5 -10.31 15.81 13.98
C ILE A 5 -10.34 15.49 12.48
N ALA A 6 -11.15 14.49 12.06
CA ALA A 6 -11.28 14.12 10.66
C ALA A 6 -11.93 15.26 9.84
N ASP A 7 -12.99 15.87 10.36
CA ASP A 7 -13.70 16.97 9.73
C ASP A 7 -12.87 18.26 9.63
N ALA A 8 -12.02 18.54 10.62
CA ALA A 8 -11.19 19.76 10.65
C ALA A 8 -10.03 19.75 9.64
N HIS A 9 -9.62 18.58 9.15
CA HIS A 9 -8.47 18.42 8.24
C HIS A 9 -8.83 17.81 6.88
N GLY A 10 -10.12 17.58 6.60
CA GLY A 10 -10.57 16.97 5.35
C GLY A 10 -10.13 15.51 5.18
N LEU A 11 -9.89 14.80 6.30
CA LEU A 11 -9.53 13.38 6.29
C LEU A 11 -10.81 12.56 6.14
N LYS A 12 -10.93 11.82 5.04
CA LYS A 12 -12.10 10.98 4.76
C LYS A 12 -11.86 9.55 5.19
N ARG A 13 -12.89 8.90 5.74
CA ARG A 13 -12.83 7.47 6.03
C ARG A 13 -12.82 6.68 4.72
N TYR A 14 -12.31 5.46 4.76
CA TYR A 14 -12.17 4.64 3.55
C TYR A 14 -13.48 4.51 2.73
N PRO A 15 -14.67 4.20 3.32
CA PRO A 15 -15.91 4.12 2.56
C PRO A 15 -16.32 5.43 1.87
N GLU A 16 -16.07 6.58 2.53
CA GLU A 16 -16.36 7.90 1.97
C GLU A 16 -15.42 8.22 0.80
N ALA A 17 -14.12 7.92 0.98
CA ALA A 17 -13.12 8.09 -0.08
C ALA A 17 -13.42 7.22 -1.31
N VAL A 18 -13.93 6.00 -1.11
CA VAL A 18 -14.42 5.13 -2.19
C VAL A 18 -15.66 5.71 -2.86
N ALA A 19 -16.65 6.16 -2.10
CA ALA A 19 -17.89 6.72 -2.63
C ALA A 19 -17.67 7.96 -3.50
N GLU A 20 -16.63 8.74 -3.18
CA GLU A 20 -16.24 9.94 -3.93
C GLU A 20 -15.22 9.69 -5.05
N GLY A 21 -14.77 8.44 -5.24
CA GLY A 21 -13.80 8.08 -6.28
C GLY A 21 -12.40 8.66 -6.03
N LEU A 22 -12.01 8.85 -4.76
CA LEU A 22 -10.71 9.41 -4.39
C LEU A 22 -9.60 8.36 -4.34
N ILE A 23 -9.95 7.07 -4.47
CA ILE A 23 -8.99 5.96 -4.47
C ILE A 23 -8.58 5.64 -5.91
N GLU A 24 -7.28 5.53 -6.14
CA GLU A 24 -6.73 5.24 -7.46
C GLU A 24 -7.10 3.81 -7.90
N PRO A 25 -7.66 3.60 -9.11
CA PRO A 25 -8.17 2.29 -9.53
C PRO A 25 -7.13 1.17 -9.53
N GLY A 26 -5.84 1.50 -9.73
CA GLY A 26 -4.76 0.52 -9.76
C GLY A 26 -4.42 -0.07 -8.39
N ILE A 27 -4.66 0.66 -7.29
CA ILE A 27 -4.42 0.19 -5.91
C ILE A 27 -5.70 -0.22 -5.20
N GLN A 28 -6.86 0.24 -5.69
CA GLN A 28 -8.16 0.03 -5.06
C GLN A 28 -8.44 -1.44 -4.67
N PRO A 29 -8.16 -2.47 -5.51
CA PRO A 29 -8.42 -3.87 -5.15
C PRO A 29 -7.76 -4.31 -3.84
N LEU A 30 -6.55 -3.82 -3.56
CA LEU A 30 -5.83 -4.13 -2.34
C LEU A 30 -6.41 -3.37 -1.14
N THR A 31 -6.75 -2.10 -1.31
CA THR A 31 -7.37 -1.33 -0.22
C THR A 31 -8.78 -1.84 0.14
N ASP A 32 -9.56 -2.29 -0.84
CA ASP A 32 -10.87 -2.90 -0.62
C ASP A 32 -10.71 -4.19 0.19
N ALA A 33 -9.77 -5.05 -0.23
CA ALA A 33 -9.49 -6.31 0.45
C ALA A 33 -8.97 -6.13 1.88
N LEU A 34 -8.15 -5.10 2.13
CA LEU A 34 -7.70 -4.75 3.48
C LEU A 34 -8.90 -4.32 4.33
N TYR A 35 -9.78 -3.45 3.81
CA TYR A 35 -10.98 -3.01 4.51
C TYR A 35 -11.94 -4.17 4.82
N GLU A 36 -12.21 -5.03 3.83
CA GLU A 36 -13.03 -6.25 3.98
C GLU A 36 -12.45 -7.22 5.01
N SER A 37 -11.12 -7.23 5.17
CA SER A 37 -10.39 -8.07 6.13
C SER A 37 -10.42 -7.53 7.56
N GLY A 38 -11.09 -6.40 7.81
CA GLY A 38 -11.15 -5.76 9.12
C GLY A 38 -9.97 -4.83 9.43
N ALA A 39 -9.11 -4.56 8.45
CA ALA A 39 -8.13 -3.48 8.57
C ALA A 39 -8.77 -2.12 8.23
N ASN A 40 -8.13 -1.03 8.64
CA ASN A 40 -8.54 0.32 8.28
C ASN A 40 -7.49 0.93 7.35
N PRO A 41 -7.72 0.99 6.02
CA PRO A 41 -6.82 1.68 5.10
C PRO A 41 -6.66 3.15 5.46
N LEU A 42 -5.43 3.64 5.49
CA LEU A 42 -5.08 5.00 5.94
C LEU A 42 -4.59 5.87 4.78
N ALA A 43 -3.78 5.30 3.89
CA ALA A 43 -3.30 5.96 2.68
C ALA A 43 -2.88 4.91 1.66
N SER A 44 -2.89 5.28 0.39
CA SER A 44 -2.42 4.40 -0.68
C SER A 44 -1.86 5.20 -1.85
N CYS A 45 -1.09 4.52 -2.68
CA CYS A 45 -0.60 5.04 -3.96
C CYS A 45 -0.54 3.87 -4.95
N GLU A 46 -1.05 4.05 -6.16
CA GLU A 46 -0.93 3.05 -7.24
C GLU A 46 0.44 3.04 -7.92
N GLY A 47 1.31 3.96 -7.51
CA GLY A 47 2.61 4.22 -8.09
C GLY A 47 2.53 5.06 -9.36
N HIS A 48 3.52 5.93 -9.54
CA HIS A 48 3.55 6.91 -10.62
C HIS A 48 4.93 6.96 -11.24
N THR A 49 4.98 7.14 -12.55
CA THR A 49 6.22 7.41 -13.27
C THR A 49 6.17 8.86 -13.73
N ARG A 50 7.04 9.71 -13.19
CA ARG A 50 7.16 11.10 -13.61
C ARG A 50 8.47 11.29 -14.36
N SER A 51 8.38 11.83 -15.57
CA SER A 51 9.54 12.35 -16.28
C SER A 51 9.93 13.68 -15.64
N ILE A 52 11.12 13.74 -15.04
CA ILE A 52 11.67 15.01 -14.58
C ILE A 52 12.30 15.67 -15.80
N GLY A 53 11.45 16.25 -16.65
CA GLY A 53 11.91 17.15 -17.71
C GLY A 53 12.55 18.41 -17.12
N HIS A 54 13.28 19.15 -17.96
CA HIS A 54 14.11 20.34 -17.70
C HIS A 54 13.60 21.42 -16.72
N SER A 55 12.34 21.38 -16.26
CA SER A 55 11.68 22.41 -15.45
C SER A 55 11.91 22.31 -13.93
N GLY A 56 12.59 21.27 -13.43
CA GLY A 56 12.80 21.05 -11.99
C GLY A 56 14.15 20.45 -11.62
N VAL A 57 15.14 20.57 -12.51
CA VAL A 57 16.46 19.98 -12.27
C VAL A 57 17.18 20.80 -11.20
N SER A 58 17.27 20.26 -9.99
CA SER A 58 18.20 20.77 -8.98
C SER A 58 19.60 20.80 -9.59
N TRP A 59 20.31 21.93 -9.48
CA TRP A 59 21.69 22.10 -9.95
C TRP A 59 22.61 20.96 -9.48
N LEU A 60 22.29 20.33 -8.35
CA LEU A 60 22.96 19.12 -7.85
C LEU A 60 22.92 17.95 -8.83
N LEU A 61 21.77 17.68 -9.46
CA LEU A 61 21.63 16.56 -10.41
C LEU A 61 22.43 16.81 -11.70
N GLN A 62 22.53 18.08 -12.13
CA GLN A 62 23.38 18.48 -13.26
C GLN A 62 24.87 18.37 -12.89
N PHE A 63 25.24 18.76 -11.68
CA PHE A 63 26.62 18.65 -11.17
C PHE A 63 27.12 17.21 -11.14
N PHE A 64 26.25 16.24 -10.84
CA PHE A 64 26.58 14.81 -10.88
C PHE A 64 26.44 14.16 -12.27
N GLY A 65 26.17 14.91 -13.34
CA GLY A 65 26.12 14.39 -14.71
C GLY A 65 24.96 13.45 -15.01
N MET A 66 23.87 13.51 -14.24
CA MET A 66 22.68 12.68 -14.48
C MET A 66 21.94 13.15 -15.75
N PRO A 67 21.48 12.24 -16.63
CA PRO A 67 20.84 12.61 -17.89
C PRO A 67 19.55 13.42 -17.66
N ALA A 68 19.33 14.43 -18.50
CA ALA A 68 18.24 15.41 -18.41
C ALA A 68 16.82 14.83 -18.53
N SER A 69 16.70 13.54 -18.85
CA SER A 69 15.46 12.76 -18.80
C SER A 69 15.57 11.70 -17.70
N THR A 70 15.71 12.12 -16.46
CA THR A 70 15.65 11.19 -15.33
C THR A 70 14.18 10.90 -15.03
N THR A 71 13.77 9.67 -15.28
CA THR A 71 12.45 9.19 -14.92
C THR A 71 12.48 8.67 -13.49
N MET A 72 11.68 9.25 -12.60
CA MET A 72 11.50 8.75 -11.24
C MET A 72 10.16 8.00 -11.15
N SER A 73 10.22 6.78 -10.60
CA SER A 73 9.03 5.97 -10.34
C SER A 73 8.80 5.87 -8.84
N THR A 74 7.61 6.22 -8.37
CA THR A 74 7.17 6.01 -6.99
C THR A 74 6.49 4.64 -6.89
N SER A 75 6.97 3.77 -5.99
CA SER A 75 6.38 2.44 -5.78
C SER A 75 4.92 2.55 -5.37
N PRO A 76 4.05 1.63 -5.82
CA PRO A 76 2.76 1.47 -5.19
C PRO A 76 2.94 1.03 -3.73
N TYR A 77 2.00 1.45 -2.89
CA TYR A 77 1.93 1.06 -1.49
C TYR A 77 0.50 1.20 -0.95
N ALA A 78 0.21 0.53 0.16
CA ALA A 78 -0.95 0.83 0.99
C ALA A 78 -0.55 0.81 2.47
N MET A 79 -0.97 1.85 3.21
CA MET A 79 -0.87 1.92 4.66
C MET A 79 -2.22 1.57 5.28
N PHE A 80 -2.21 0.83 6.38
CA PHE A 80 -3.40 0.39 7.06
C PHE A 80 -3.15 0.20 8.56
N SER A 81 -4.22 0.34 9.35
CA SER A 81 -4.24 -0.06 10.75
C SER A 81 -4.89 -1.43 10.89
N ALA A 82 -4.25 -2.34 11.61
CA ALA A 82 -4.76 -3.69 11.88
C ALA A 82 -4.11 -4.29 13.14
N SER A 83 -4.63 -5.41 13.63
CA SER A 83 -3.96 -6.16 14.70
C SER A 83 -2.62 -6.71 14.24
N GLU A 84 -1.67 -6.84 15.18
CA GLU A 84 -0.37 -7.46 14.88
C GLU A 84 -0.54 -8.89 14.35
N SER A 85 -1.47 -9.66 14.91
CA SER A 85 -1.75 -11.03 14.46
C SER A 85 -2.13 -11.09 12.97
N TYR A 86 -2.99 -10.19 12.51
CA TYR A 86 -3.37 -10.08 11.11
C TYR A 86 -2.19 -9.66 10.24
N ALA A 87 -1.47 -8.60 10.63
CA ALA A 87 -0.36 -8.08 9.84
C ALA A 87 0.80 -9.09 9.70
N ARG A 88 1.11 -9.83 10.78
CA ARG A 88 2.11 -10.92 10.75
C ARG A 88 1.65 -12.07 9.87
N CYS A 89 0.38 -12.45 9.93
CA CYS A 89 -0.18 -13.47 9.04
C CYS A 89 -0.14 -13.02 7.58
N LEU A 90 -0.49 -11.77 7.30
CA LEU A 90 -0.41 -11.18 5.96
C LEU A 90 1.01 -11.19 5.42
N GLN A 91 1.99 -10.80 6.24
CA GLN A 91 3.42 -10.90 5.90
C GLN A 91 3.80 -12.35 5.57
N GLN A 92 3.44 -13.31 6.44
CA GLN A 92 3.75 -14.72 6.23
C GLN A 92 3.15 -15.24 4.92
N LYS A 93 1.90 -14.88 4.61
CA LYS A 93 1.26 -15.27 3.34
C LYS A 93 1.93 -14.62 2.13
N CYS A 94 2.39 -13.37 2.24
CA CYS A 94 3.19 -12.75 1.20
C CYS A 94 4.50 -13.53 0.98
N ASP A 95 5.19 -13.91 2.05
CA ASP A 95 6.42 -14.71 1.96
C ASP A 95 6.19 -16.09 1.33
N ASP A 96 5.07 -16.76 1.66
CA ASP A 96 4.67 -18.02 1.03
C ASP A 96 4.48 -17.85 -0.48
N HIS A 97 3.81 -16.78 -0.92
CA HIS A 97 3.58 -16.48 -2.33
C HIS A 97 4.88 -16.12 -3.07
N ILE A 98 5.81 -15.43 -2.40
CA ILE A 98 7.15 -15.15 -2.94
C ILE A 98 7.92 -16.45 -3.17
N ARG A 99 7.88 -17.41 -2.22
CA ARG A 99 8.60 -18.69 -2.33
C ARG A 99 8.14 -19.52 -3.53
N ILE A 100 6.85 -19.49 -3.84
CA ILE A 100 6.28 -20.21 -5.00
C ILE A 100 6.29 -19.37 -6.29
N GLN A 101 6.93 -18.19 -6.29
CA GLN A 101 7.01 -17.28 -7.43
C GLN A 101 5.63 -16.86 -7.98
N ALA A 102 4.64 -16.71 -7.10
CA ALA A 102 3.30 -16.25 -7.48
C ALA A 102 3.23 -14.74 -7.71
N PHE A 103 4.19 -13.97 -7.17
CA PHE A 103 4.35 -12.54 -7.44
C PHE A 103 5.49 -12.27 -8.41
N ILE A 104 5.33 -11.22 -9.20
CA ILE A 104 6.37 -10.69 -10.08
C ILE A 104 7.44 -9.97 -9.26
N TYR A 105 7.01 -9.22 -8.25
CA TYR A 105 7.88 -8.49 -7.32
C TYR A 105 7.77 -9.03 -5.91
N ASN A 106 8.79 -8.73 -5.10
CA ASN A 106 8.72 -9.00 -3.67
C ASN A 106 7.93 -7.89 -2.98
N TRP A 107 6.95 -8.26 -2.16
CA TRP A 107 6.12 -7.35 -1.38
C TRP A 107 6.30 -7.61 0.11
N TRP A 108 6.41 -6.54 0.89
CA TRP A 108 6.58 -6.61 2.34
C TRP A 108 5.53 -5.80 3.06
N VAL A 109 5.06 -6.35 4.17
CA VAL A 109 4.26 -5.71 5.20
C VAL A 109 5.20 -5.33 6.34
N ARG A 110 5.37 -4.02 6.53
CA ARG A 110 6.27 -3.45 7.55
C ARG A 110 5.50 -2.50 8.44
N ALA A 111 5.82 -2.49 9.71
CA ALA A 111 5.31 -1.46 10.59
C ALA A 111 6.08 -0.15 10.45
N HIS A 112 5.39 0.95 10.74
CA HIS A 112 5.87 2.29 10.45
C HIS A 112 6.23 3.12 11.71
N PHE A 113 5.86 2.67 12.92
CA PHE A 113 6.11 3.36 14.19
C PHE A 113 6.40 2.38 15.34
N VAL A 114 7.48 2.58 16.12
CA VAL A 114 7.65 1.95 17.45
C VAL A 114 8.42 2.87 18.40
N PRO A 115 7.82 3.31 19.52
CA PRO A 115 8.19 2.75 20.82
C PRO A 115 6.96 2.39 21.70
N GLY A 116 6.93 1.16 22.23
CA GLY A 116 5.92 0.69 23.22
C GLY A 116 5.03 -0.45 22.71
N GLU A 117 5.59 -1.66 22.72
CA GLU A 117 5.03 -3.03 22.60
C GLU A 117 4.01 -3.41 21.50
N TYR A 118 3.32 -2.49 20.82
CA TYR A 118 2.37 -2.84 19.76
C TYR A 118 2.35 -1.85 18.59
N GLU A 119 2.41 -2.38 17.37
CA GLU A 119 2.38 -1.62 16.12
C GLU A 119 0.93 -1.44 15.63
N LEU A 120 0.47 -0.18 15.57
CA LEU A 120 -0.89 0.13 15.11
C LEU A 120 -0.99 0.40 13.61
N VAL A 121 0.12 0.75 12.94
CA VAL A 121 0.13 1.12 11.52
C VAL A 121 1.17 0.33 10.76
N TRP A 122 0.70 -0.28 9.67
CA TRP A 122 1.43 -1.17 8.79
C TRP A 122 1.40 -0.63 7.38
N MET A 123 2.41 -0.96 6.59
CA MET A 123 2.52 -0.61 5.19
C MET A 123 2.86 -1.85 4.38
N ILE A 124 2.06 -2.12 3.35
CA ILE A 124 2.39 -3.06 2.29
C ILE A 124 3.01 -2.31 1.12
N GLN A 125 4.24 -2.66 0.75
CA GLN A 125 4.98 -2.00 -0.32
C GLN A 125 5.96 -2.95 -1.01
N LEU A 126 6.47 -2.55 -2.17
CA LEU A 126 7.53 -3.28 -2.85
C LEU A 126 8.80 -3.31 -2.00
N ASN A 127 9.38 -4.50 -1.90
CA ASN A 127 10.73 -4.72 -1.43
C ASN A 127 11.63 -5.13 -2.58
N ASP A 128 11.97 -4.17 -3.42
CA ASP A 128 13.01 -4.39 -4.42
C ASP A 128 14.20 -3.48 -4.14
N SER A 129 15.29 -4.09 -3.67
CA SER A 129 16.60 -3.46 -3.48
C SER A 129 17.27 -3.07 -4.80
N ARG A 130 16.66 -3.37 -5.95
CA ARG A 130 17.09 -2.89 -7.29
C ARG A 130 16.73 -1.43 -7.57
N SER A 131 16.08 -0.75 -6.62
CA SER A 131 15.64 0.65 -6.67
C SER A 131 16.76 1.69 -6.73
N GLY A 132 18.04 1.28 -6.79
CA GLY A 132 19.15 2.20 -7.04
C GLY A 132 19.18 2.80 -8.44
N THR A 133 18.64 2.12 -9.47
CA THR A 133 18.77 2.60 -10.87
C THR A 133 17.77 2.01 -11.88
N ARG A 134 16.86 1.09 -11.50
CA ARG A 134 15.90 0.51 -12.45
C ARG A 134 14.47 0.93 -12.12
N SER A 135 13.84 1.62 -13.07
CA SER A 135 12.39 1.76 -13.17
C SER A 135 11.75 0.37 -13.03
N PHE A 136 10.87 0.18 -12.05
CA PHE A 136 9.99 -0.99 -12.01
C PHE A 136 8.77 -0.74 -12.91
N ASP A 137 8.17 -1.81 -13.40
CA ASP A 137 7.06 -1.75 -14.34
C ASP A 137 5.74 -1.65 -13.56
N LEU A 138 5.09 -0.49 -13.63
CA LEU A 138 3.82 -0.23 -12.95
C LEU A 138 2.70 -1.17 -13.40
N VAL A 139 2.70 -1.61 -14.66
CA VAL A 139 1.68 -2.53 -15.16
C VAL A 139 1.83 -3.88 -14.47
N LYS A 140 3.07 -4.36 -14.33
CA LYS A 140 3.37 -5.60 -13.59
C LYS A 140 3.08 -5.48 -12.10
N ALA A 141 3.42 -4.34 -11.48
CA ALA A 141 3.12 -4.12 -10.07
C ALA A 141 1.60 -4.13 -9.82
N ARG A 142 0.78 -3.60 -10.74
CA ARG A 142 -0.69 -3.66 -10.67
C ARG A 142 -1.26 -5.07 -10.83
N GLN A 143 -0.55 -5.97 -11.52
CA GLN A 143 -0.93 -7.39 -11.58
C GLN A 143 -0.73 -8.05 -10.21
N ASP A 144 0.40 -7.80 -9.55
CA ASP A 144 0.64 -8.28 -8.19
C ASP A 144 -0.39 -7.72 -7.21
N ILE A 145 -0.79 -6.45 -7.32
CA ILE A 145 -1.79 -5.82 -6.42
C ILE A 145 -3.09 -6.64 -6.36
N ARG A 146 -3.56 -7.19 -7.48
CA ARG A 146 -4.75 -8.06 -7.49
C ARG A 146 -4.53 -9.37 -6.74
N GLN A 147 -3.32 -9.93 -6.82
CA GLN A 147 -2.95 -11.11 -6.04
C GLN A 147 -2.78 -10.78 -4.56
N LEU A 148 -2.21 -9.62 -4.22
CA LEU A 148 -2.11 -9.15 -2.83
C LEU A 148 -3.49 -8.97 -2.20
N ALA A 149 -4.49 -8.52 -2.96
CA ALA A 149 -5.87 -8.46 -2.50
C ALA A 149 -6.43 -9.84 -2.10
N LEU A 150 -6.11 -10.90 -2.86
CA LEU A 150 -6.47 -12.27 -2.49
C LEU A 150 -5.73 -12.73 -1.24
N VAL A 151 -4.44 -12.42 -1.15
CA VAL A 151 -3.60 -12.75 0.01
C VAL A 151 -4.07 -12.05 1.28
N ALA A 152 -4.51 -10.79 1.19
CA ALA A 152 -5.12 -10.03 2.29
C ALA A 152 -6.35 -10.74 2.86
N ARG A 153 -7.26 -11.20 1.99
CA ARG A 153 -8.46 -11.95 2.39
C ARG A 153 -8.11 -13.32 2.98
N GLN A 154 -7.13 -14.02 2.40
CA GLN A 154 -6.67 -15.31 2.93
C GLN A 154 -6.06 -15.18 4.34
N ALA A 155 -5.31 -14.11 4.59
CA ALA A 155 -4.79 -13.81 5.92
C ALA A 155 -5.92 -13.55 6.92
N ALA A 156 -6.98 -12.83 6.52
CA ALA A 156 -8.14 -12.58 7.38
C ALA A 156 -8.82 -13.88 7.81
N VAL A 157 -9.08 -14.77 6.85
CA VAL A 157 -9.67 -16.10 7.10
C VAL A 157 -8.78 -16.93 8.03
N ALA A 158 -7.46 -16.94 7.79
CA ALA A 158 -6.52 -17.68 8.62
C ALA A 158 -6.43 -17.15 10.06
N CYS A 159 -6.64 -15.85 10.26
CA CYS A 159 -6.68 -15.21 11.57
C CYS A 159 -8.05 -15.26 12.26
N GLY A 160 -9.05 -15.94 11.67
CA GLY A 160 -10.38 -16.03 12.26
C GLY A 160 -11.23 -14.77 12.12
N PHE A 161 -10.82 -13.81 11.30
CA PHE A 161 -11.69 -12.72 10.85
C PHE A 161 -12.64 -13.31 9.79
N THR A 162 -13.73 -13.91 10.27
CA THR A 162 -14.86 -14.21 9.40
C THR A 162 -15.65 -12.91 9.22
N THR A 163 -15.97 -12.57 7.97
CA THR A 163 -16.79 -11.42 7.57
C THR A 163 -18.22 -11.57 8.09
N ASN A 164 -18.40 -11.43 9.40
CA ASN A 164 -19.68 -11.18 10.03
C ASN A 164 -19.61 -9.79 10.68
N HIS A 165 -19.35 -8.76 9.87
CA HIS A 165 -19.82 -7.44 10.25
C HIS A 165 -21.31 -7.38 9.93
N PRO A 166 -22.22 -7.33 10.91
CA PRO A 166 -23.56 -6.89 10.62
C PRO A 166 -23.41 -5.47 10.08
N ARG A 167 -23.98 -5.20 8.89
CA ARG A 167 -24.32 -3.85 8.47
C ARG A 167 -25.07 -3.21 9.63
N ARG A 168 -24.40 -2.37 10.42
CA ARG A 168 -25.10 -1.37 11.20
C ARG A 168 -25.49 -0.31 10.20
N GLU A 169 -26.72 -0.42 9.71
CA GLU A 169 -27.46 0.71 9.20
C GLU A 169 -27.45 1.79 10.28
N LEU A 170 -26.87 2.94 9.94
CA LEU A 170 -27.14 4.24 10.54
C LEU A 170 -27.39 5.22 9.39
#